data_AF-A0A919KFA2-F1
#
_entry.id   AF-A0A919KFA2-F1
#
_cell.length_a   1.000
_cell.length_b   1.000
_cell.length_c   1.000
_cell.angle_alpha   90.00
_cell.angle_beta   90.00
_cell.angle_gamma   90.00
#
_symmetry.space_group_name_H-M   'P 1'
#
loop_
_entity.id
_entity.type
_entity.pdbx_description
1 polymer ?
#
loop_
_entity_poly.entity_id
_entity_poly.type
_entity_poly.pdbx_seq_one_letter_code
_entity_poly.pdbx_strand_id
1 'polypeptide(L)'
;MFTDWTEALEAESLPLDPNPAQQLAAAARVTARSSRDKDDLGLLLDVLGLPTDTDTLTALLPLIPETGDAPTMTNTPAAPALSAHEAMAISMHNNGDTEQAIREATGLSETELSDLIADQVLGLPRPAADASAIDVPVVPLAVSNEIQELLDWAAAHPAASVRSRAARITADLSELTDRRDSEAAQREAEAKVAKARAELEKAQEELRAAKAGTRTTTAAATAPTPIRSGLGSGRTREELAAIRTWARANGHQVADAGMVRKAVLEAYDAAHQAPVRKAG
;
A
#
# COMPACT_ATOMS: atom_id res chain seq x y z
N MET A 1 -40.63 -41.55 18.80
CA MET A 1 -40.07 -40.20 18.61
C MET A 1 -39.30 -40.11 17.29
N PHE A 2 -39.95 -40.31 16.14
CA PHE A 2 -39.34 -40.11 14.80
C PHE A 2 -40.43 -39.82 13.74
N THR A 3 -41.45 -39.04 14.09
CA THR A 3 -42.51 -38.62 13.15
C THR A 3 -42.25 -37.23 12.57
N ASP A 4 -41.56 -36.37 13.32
CA ASP A 4 -41.34 -34.97 12.94
C ASP A 4 -40.38 -34.79 11.75
N TRP A 5 -39.51 -35.76 11.49
CA TRP A 5 -38.54 -35.66 10.38
C TRP A 5 -39.18 -35.91 9.01
N THR A 6 -40.19 -36.77 8.94
CA THR A 6 -40.93 -37.02 7.70
C THR A 6 -41.86 -35.85 7.37
N GLU A 7 -42.47 -35.26 8.39
CA GLU A 7 -43.36 -34.09 8.25
C GLU A 7 -42.58 -32.82 7.85
N ALA A 8 -41.34 -32.66 8.34
CA ALA A 8 -40.45 -31.58 7.91
C ALA A 8 -40.02 -31.72 6.43
N LEU A 9 -39.78 -32.95 5.95
CA LEU A 9 -39.38 -33.22 4.56
C LEU A 9 -40.53 -33.01 3.57
N GLU A 10 -41.77 -33.29 3.98
CA GLU A 10 -42.95 -32.93 3.18
C GLU A 10 -43.19 -31.42 3.15
N ALA A 11 -42.96 -30.71 4.27
CA ALA A 11 -43.10 -29.25 4.34
C ALA A 11 -42.02 -28.49 3.53
N GLU A 12 -40.82 -29.07 3.34
CA GLU A 12 -39.76 -28.52 2.49
C GLU A 12 -39.90 -28.87 0.99
N SER A 13 -40.83 -29.75 0.62
CA SER A 13 -41.14 -30.01 -0.78
C SER A 13 -42.02 -28.90 -1.35
N LEU A 14 -41.44 -27.70 -1.50
CA LEU A 14 -42.05 -26.61 -2.23
C LEU A 14 -42.25 -27.11 -3.68
N PRO A 15 -43.48 -27.15 -4.21
CA PRO A 15 -43.70 -27.56 -5.59
C PRO A 15 -43.02 -26.54 -6.51
N LEU A 16 -41.82 -26.89 -6.98
CA LEU A 16 -41.21 -26.27 -8.13
C LEU A 16 -41.98 -26.80 -9.34
N ASP A 17 -43.16 -26.26 -9.57
CA ASP A 17 -43.80 -26.29 -10.88
C ASP A 17 -43.35 -25.01 -11.59
N PRO A 18 -42.13 -24.97 -12.16
CA PRO A 18 -41.72 -23.80 -12.88
C PRO A 18 -42.62 -23.69 -14.11
N ASN A 19 -43.42 -22.62 -14.15
CA ASN A 19 -44.26 -22.35 -15.31
C ASN A 19 -43.34 -22.32 -16.56
N PRO A 20 -43.57 -23.17 -17.57
CA PRO A 20 -42.71 -23.25 -18.74
C PRO A 20 -42.50 -21.89 -19.42
N ALA A 21 -43.52 -21.02 -19.39
CA ALA A 21 -43.42 -19.66 -19.92
C ALA A 21 -42.44 -18.78 -19.13
N GLN A 22 -42.37 -18.94 -17.80
CA GLN A 22 -41.43 -18.19 -16.96
C GLN A 22 -39.99 -18.68 -17.16
N GLN A 23 -39.80 -19.99 -17.41
CA GLN A 23 -38.48 -20.55 -17.72
C GLN A 23 -37.96 -20.06 -19.07
N LEU A 24 -38.81 -20.06 -20.10
CA LEU A 24 -38.45 -19.53 -21.42
C LEU A 24 -38.13 -18.02 -21.36
N ALA A 25 -38.91 -17.25 -20.59
CA ALA A 25 -38.64 -15.83 -20.36
C ALA A 25 -37.34 -15.58 -19.58
N ALA A 26 -37.02 -16.43 -18.60
CA ALA A 26 -35.75 -16.35 -17.87
C ALA A 26 -34.57 -16.69 -18.77
N ALA A 27 -34.68 -17.76 -19.58
CA ALA A 27 -33.67 -18.14 -20.56
C ALA A 27 -33.42 -17.03 -21.58
N ALA A 28 -34.48 -16.41 -22.12
CA ALA A 28 -34.36 -15.31 -23.08
C ALA A 28 -33.67 -14.07 -22.49
N ARG A 29 -33.88 -13.76 -21.21
CA ARG A 29 -33.16 -12.67 -20.51
C ARG A 29 -31.67 -12.97 -20.32
N VAL A 30 -31.32 -14.23 -20.07
CA VAL A 30 -29.91 -14.65 -19.96
C VAL A 30 -29.25 -14.53 -21.33
N THR A 31 -29.90 -15.00 -22.40
CA THR A 31 -29.43 -14.87 -23.78
C THR A 31 -29.23 -13.40 -24.17
N ALA A 32 -30.16 -12.51 -23.82
CA ALA A 32 -30.06 -11.06 -24.06
C ALA A 32 -28.85 -10.40 -23.39
N ARG A 33 -28.44 -10.88 -22.21
CA ARG A 33 -27.24 -10.37 -21.53
C ARG A 33 -25.93 -10.86 -22.14
N SER A 34 -25.98 -11.95 -22.91
CA SER A 34 -24.83 -12.51 -23.62
C SER A 34 -24.73 -12.10 -25.09
N SER A 35 -25.80 -11.55 -25.66
CA SER A 35 -25.82 -11.07 -27.06
C SER A 35 -25.06 -9.76 -27.21
N ARG A 36 -24.44 -9.57 -28.39
CA ARG A 36 -23.64 -8.39 -28.71
C ARG A 36 -24.45 -7.23 -29.26
N ASP A 37 -25.46 -7.55 -30.06
CA ASP A 37 -26.35 -6.58 -30.69
C ASP A 37 -27.75 -7.19 -30.90
N LYS A 38 -28.66 -6.38 -31.43
CA LYS A 38 -30.06 -6.79 -31.67
C LYS A 38 -30.19 -7.96 -32.65
N ASP A 39 -29.33 -8.01 -33.67
CA ASP A 39 -29.41 -9.01 -34.72
C ASP A 39 -28.86 -10.35 -34.22
N ASP A 40 -27.76 -10.31 -33.45
CA ASP A 40 -27.19 -11.45 -32.71
C ASP A 40 -28.17 -12.03 -31.69
N LEU A 41 -28.89 -11.17 -30.95
CA LEU A 41 -29.96 -11.61 -30.04
C LEU A 41 -31.06 -12.39 -30.78
N GLY A 42 -31.50 -11.88 -31.94
CA GLY A 42 -32.53 -12.55 -32.74
C GLY A 42 -32.09 -13.94 -33.20
N LEU A 43 -30.85 -14.08 -33.66
CA LEU A 43 -30.28 -15.36 -34.08
C LEU A 43 -30.14 -16.34 -32.93
N LEU A 44 -29.64 -15.90 -31.77
CA LEU A 44 -29.45 -16.75 -30.60
C LEU A 44 -30.78 -17.24 -30.03
N LEU A 45 -31.82 -16.40 -30.01
CA LEU A 45 -33.15 -16.83 -29.56
C LEU A 45 -33.77 -17.85 -30.52
N ASP A 46 -33.62 -17.67 -31.83
CA ASP A 46 -34.11 -18.61 -32.84
C ASP A 46 -33.43 -19.98 -32.72
N VAL A 47 -32.08 -19.99 -32.60
CA VAL A 47 -31.29 -21.23 -32.42
C VAL A 47 -31.67 -21.98 -31.14
N LEU A 48 -32.01 -21.25 -30.07
CA LEU A 48 -32.41 -21.84 -28.78
C LEU A 48 -33.91 -22.20 -28.71
N GLY A 49 -34.68 -21.95 -29.79
CA GLY A 49 -36.13 -22.18 -29.81
C GLY A 49 -36.89 -21.32 -28.81
N LEU A 50 -36.35 -20.16 -28.45
CA LEU A 50 -36.93 -19.19 -27.52
C LEU A 50 -37.86 -18.24 -28.27
N PRO A 51 -38.82 -17.59 -27.57
CA PRO A 51 -39.75 -16.67 -28.22
C PRO A 51 -39.03 -15.48 -28.86
N THR A 52 -39.23 -15.32 -30.18
CA THR A 52 -38.66 -14.26 -31.03
C THR A 52 -39.69 -13.21 -31.45
N ASP A 53 -40.83 -13.13 -30.74
CA ASP A 53 -41.86 -12.13 -31.03
C ASP A 53 -41.33 -10.70 -30.81
N THR A 54 -41.88 -9.76 -31.57
CA THR A 54 -41.39 -8.37 -31.61
C THR A 54 -41.51 -7.69 -30.23
N ASP A 55 -42.54 -8.02 -29.46
CA ASP A 55 -42.76 -7.47 -28.12
C ASP A 55 -41.70 -7.99 -27.14
N THR A 56 -41.38 -9.28 -27.19
CA THR A 56 -40.32 -9.89 -26.37
C THR A 56 -38.94 -9.36 -26.76
N LEU A 57 -38.62 -9.24 -28.04
CA LEU A 57 -37.35 -8.63 -28.49
C LEU A 57 -37.22 -7.18 -28.01
N THR A 58 -38.31 -6.40 -28.06
CA THR A 58 -38.33 -5.01 -27.58
C THR A 58 -38.12 -4.93 -26.07
N ALA A 59 -38.68 -5.88 -25.31
CA ALA A 59 -38.49 -5.94 -23.86
C ALA A 59 -37.08 -6.40 -23.44
N LEU A 60 -36.38 -7.14 -24.31
CA LEU A 60 -35.03 -7.67 -24.06
C LEU A 60 -33.91 -6.74 -24.53
N LEU A 61 -34.19 -5.86 -25.50
CA LEU A 61 -33.21 -4.90 -26.05
C LEU A 61 -32.49 -4.05 -24.98
N PRO A 62 -33.14 -3.56 -23.90
CA PRO A 62 -32.46 -2.79 -22.85
C PRO A 62 -31.52 -3.63 -21.96
N LEU A 63 -31.56 -4.96 -22.07
CA LEU A 63 -30.73 -5.89 -21.32
C LEU A 63 -29.46 -6.28 -22.08
N ILE A 64 -29.34 -5.88 -23.35
CA ILE A 64 -28.12 -6.06 -24.13
C ILE A 64 -27.04 -5.15 -23.52
N PRO A 65 -25.86 -5.69 -23.20
CA PRO A 65 -24.78 -4.87 -22.68
C PRO A 65 -24.41 -3.80 -23.72
N GLU A 66 -24.39 -2.53 -23.32
CA GLU A 66 -23.96 -1.35 -24.13
C GLU A 66 -22.47 -1.42 -24.56
N THR A 67 -21.80 -2.56 -24.40
CA THR A 67 -20.50 -2.86 -24.98
C THR A 67 -20.66 -3.23 -26.45
N GLY A 68 -21.15 -2.27 -27.23
CA GLY A 68 -21.49 -2.45 -28.64
C GLY A 68 -21.28 -1.17 -29.44
N ASP A 69 -20.29 -0.35 -29.08
CA ASP A 69 -19.76 0.60 -30.06
C ASP A 69 -18.93 -0.23 -31.05
N ALA A 70 -19.51 -0.48 -32.21
CA ALA A 70 -18.84 -1.16 -33.30
C ALA A 70 -17.55 -0.39 -33.66
N PRO A 71 -16.43 -1.07 -33.98
CA PRO A 71 -15.22 -0.38 -34.38
C PRO A 71 -15.49 0.36 -35.69
N THR A 72 -15.69 1.67 -35.60
CA THR A 72 -15.49 2.57 -36.74
C THR A 72 -14.11 2.28 -37.30
N MET A 73 -14.08 1.99 -38.61
CA MET A 73 -12.90 1.83 -39.45
C MET A 73 -11.95 3.03 -39.29
N THR A 74 -11.16 3.02 -38.23
CA THR A 74 -9.96 3.81 -38.10
C THR A 74 -8.83 2.85 -38.37
N ASN A 75 -8.04 3.18 -39.37
CA ASN A 75 -6.84 2.46 -39.75
C ASN A 75 -5.80 2.70 -38.63
N THR A 76 -6.04 2.08 -37.48
CA THR A 76 -5.17 2.10 -36.31
C THR A 76 -4.27 0.87 -36.45
N PRO A 77 -2.93 1.02 -36.45
CA PRO A 77 -2.05 -0.13 -36.55
C PRO A 77 -2.33 -1.09 -35.40
N ALA A 78 -2.49 -2.37 -35.73
CA ALA A 78 -2.82 -3.43 -34.79
C ALA A 78 -1.93 -3.37 -33.54
N ALA A 79 -2.57 -3.31 -32.36
CA ALA A 79 -1.88 -3.66 -31.13
C ALA A 79 -1.29 -5.07 -31.29
N PRO A 80 -0.05 -5.32 -30.82
CA PRO A 80 0.53 -6.65 -30.92
C PRO A 80 -0.35 -7.61 -30.12
N ALA A 81 -0.97 -8.57 -30.82
CA ALA A 81 -1.55 -9.73 -30.15
C ALA A 81 -0.46 -10.37 -29.28
N LEU A 82 -0.82 -10.84 -28.08
CA LEU A 82 0.06 -11.61 -27.20
C LEU A 82 0.91 -12.56 -28.06
N SER A 83 2.23 -12.50 -27.91
CA SER A 83 3.09 -13.37 -28.70
C SER A 83 2.72 -14.83 -28.43
N ALA A 84 2.93 -15.73 -29.40
CA ALA A 84 2.59 -17.14 -29.25
C ALA A 84 3.21 -17.76 -27.97
N HIS A 85 4.39 -17.27 -27.58
CA HIS A 85 5.10 -17.67 -26.37
C HIS A 85 4.45 -17.15 -25.08
N GLU A 86 3.93 -15.92 -25.09
CA GLU A 86 3.20 -15.34 -23.95
C GLU A 86 1.84 -16.01 -23.73
N ALA A 87 1.11 -16.28 -24.81
CA ALA A 87 -0.16 -17.01 -24.74
C ALA A 87 0.05 -18.44 -24.18
N MET A 88 1.13 -19.10 -24.60
CA MET A 88 1.53 -20.40 -24.07
C MET A 88 1.93 -20.30 -22.59
N ALA A 89 2.68 -19.27 -22.19
CA ALA A 89 3.08 -19.06 -20.80
C ALA A 89 1.87 -18.88 -19.87
N ILE A 90 0.90 -18.07 -20.27
CA ILE A 90 -0.36 -17.85 -19.54
C ILE A 90 -1.15 -19.17 -19.43
N SER A 91 -1.21 -19.94 -20.52
CA SER A 91 -1.90 -21.24 -20.50
C SER A 91 -1.23 -22.25 -19.56
N MET A 92 0.11 -22.32 -19.55
CA MET A 92 0.84 -23.22 -18.64
C MET A 92 0.72 -22.77 -17.18
N HIS A 93 0.75 -21.46 -16.93
CA HIS A 93 0.52 -20.90 -15.60
C HIS A 93 -0.87 -21.26 -15.06
N ASN A 94 -1.92 -21.12 -15.89
CA ASN A 94 -3.29 -21.52 -15.51
C ASN A 94 -3.43 -23.04 -15.27
N ASN A 95 -2.60 -23.85 -15.92
CA ASN A 95 -2.52 -25.29 -15.69
C ASN A 95 -1.73 -25.67 -14.43
N GLY A 96 -1.12 -24.70 -13.74
CA GLY A 96 -0.38 -24.90 -12.49
C GLY A 96 1.08 -25.33 -12.68
N ASP A 97 1.65 -25.15 -13.88
CA ASP A 97 3.05 -25.44 -14.12
C ASP A 97 3.96 -24.48 -13.34
N THR A 98 5.11 -24.97 -12.88
CA THR A 98 6.09 -24.13 -12.15
C THR A 98 6.68 -23.07 -13.09
N GLU A 99 6.94 -21.86 -12.57
CA GLU A 99 7.50 -20.75 -13.35
C GLU A 99 8.80 -21.12 -14.08
N GLN A 100 9.62 -21.98 -13.48
CA GLN A 100 10.82 -22.50 -14.14
C GLN A 100 10.50 -23.33 -15.40
N ALA A 101 9.53 -24.25 -15.32
CA ALA A 101 9.11 -25.07 -16.45
C ALA A 101 8.49 -24.22 -17.58
N ILE A 102 7.76 -23.17 -17.22
CA ILE A 102 7.18 -22.22 -18.19
C ILE A 102 8.29 -21.46 -18.92
N ARG A 103 9.32 -21.00 -18.21
CA ARG A 103 10.48 -20.30 -18.81
C ARG A 103 11.28 -21.20 -19.73
N GLU A 104 11.49 -22.46 -19.36
CA GLU A 104 12.17 -23.45 -20.21
C GLU A 104 11.38 -23.74 -21.50
N ALA A 105 10.05 -23.80 -21.43
CA ALA A 105 9.20 -24.08 -22.58
C ALA A 105 8.97 -22.87 -23.51
N THR A 106 8.90 -21.66 -22.95
CA THR A 106 8.52 -20.44 -23.68
C THR A 106 9.71 -19.55 -24.03
N GLY A 107 10.84 -19.71 -23.36
CA GLY A 107 12.04 -18.88 -23.55
C GLY A 107 11.96 -17.49 -22.91
N LEU A 108 10.92 -17.18 -22.15
CA LEU A 108 10.74 -15.90 -21.47
C LEU A 108 11.72 -15.72 -20.30
N SER A 109 12.21 -14.50 -20.09
CA SER A 109 12.98 -14.14 -18.90
C SER A 109 12.10 -14.14 -17.65
N GLU A 110 12.72 -14.19 -16.46
CA GLU A 110 12.02 -14.18 -15.17
C GLU A 110 11.11 -12.96 -15.04
N THR A 111 11.66 -11.80 -15.40
CA THR A 111 10.99 -10.51 -15.33
C THR A 111 9.84 -10.43 -16.32
N GLU A 112 10.01 -10.93 -17.54
CA GLU A 112 8.93 -10.95 -18.53
C GLU A 112 7.78 -11.86 -18.11
N LEU A 113 8.08 -13.01 -17.50
CA LEU A 113 7.06 -13.92 -16.99
C LEU A 113 6.34 -13.33 -15.77
N SER A 114 7.05 -12.70 -14.83
CA SER A 114 6.44 -12.03 -13.68
C SER A 114 5.56 -10.86 -14.10
N ASP A 115 6.01 -10.02 -15.03
CA ASP A 115 5.24 -8.90 -15.55
C ASP A 115 3.99 -9.38 -16.30
N LEU A 116 4.11 -10.45 -17.10
CA LEU A 116 2.99 -11.05 -17.83
C LEU A 116 1.92 -11.61 -16.89
N ILE A 117 2.32 -12.28 -15.81
CA ILE A 117 1.39 -12.78 -14.80
C ILE A 117 0.75 -11.62 -14.03
N ALA A 118 1.52 -10.58 -13.69
CA ALA A 118 1.01 -9.40 -13.00
C ALA A 118 -0.02 -8.65 -13.86
N ASP A 119 0.26 -8.46 -15.15
CA ASP A 119 -0.68 -7.84 -16.11
C ASP A 119 -1.97 -8.66 -16.23
N GLN A 120 -1.87 -9.99 -16.25
CA GLN A 120 -3.03 -10.90 -16.30
C GLN A 120 -3.89 -10.86 -15.03
N VAL A 121 -3.28 -10.81 -13.84
CA VAL A 121 -3.99 -10.76 -12.55
C VAL A 121 -4.68 -9.42 -12.34
N LEU A 122 -4.05 -8.33 -12.80
CA LEU A 122 -4.56 -6.97 -12.63
C LEU A 122 -5.49 -6.54 -13.77
N GLY A 123 -5.57 -7.31 -14.86
CA GLY A 123 -6.37 -6.97 -16.04
C GLY A 123 -5.94 -5.65 -16.71
N LEU A 124 -4.66 -5.29 -16.57
CA LEU A 124 -4.12 -4.02 -17.07
C LEU A 124 -3.68 -4.20 -18.53
N PRO A 125 -4.04 -3.27 -19.44
CA PRO A 125 -3.47 -3.26 -20.78
C PRO A 125 -1.96 -3.01 -20.70
N ARG A 126 -1.16 -3.93 -21.27
CA ARG A 126 0.30 -3.81 -21.28
C ARG A 126 0.75 -2.51 -21.97
N PRO A 127 1.68 -1.74 -21.38
CA PRO A 127 2.27 -0.61 -22.08
C PRO A 127 3.08 -1.14 -23.27
N ALA A 128 2.75 -0.68 -24.48
CA ALA A 128 3.43 -1.09 -25.69
C ALA A 128 4.96 -0.87 -25.57
N ALA A 129 5.73 -1.93 -25.84
CA ALA A 129 7.19 -1.95 -25.73
C ALA A 129 7.93 -1.09 -26.77
N ASP A 130 7.22 -0.29 -27.57
CA ASP A 130 7.77 0.74 -28.46
C ASP A 130 7.30 2.15 -28.06
N ALA A 131 7.16 2.41 -26.76
CA ALA A 131 7.08 3.77 -26.26
C ALA A 131 8.46 4.43 -26.43
N SER A 132 8.75 4.87 -27.65
CA SER A 132 9.67 5.99 -27.89
C SER A 132 9.42 6.99 -26.78
N ALA A 133 10.48 7.30 -26.02
CA ALA A 133 10.45 8.17 -24.87
C ALA A 133 9.32 9.19 -25.04
N ILE A 134 8.23 8.99 -24.29
CA ILE A 134 7.31 10.08 -24.04
C ILE A 134 8.17 11.02 -23.21
N ASP A 135 8.88 11.91 -23.93
CA ASP A 135 9.13 13.24 -23.45
C ASP A 135 7.74 13.75 -23.12
N VAL A 136 7.32 13.47 -21.88
CA VAL A 136 6.13 14.07 -21.32
C VAL A 136 6.50 15.53 -21.36
N PRO A 137 5.91 16.35 -22.26
CA PRO A 137 6.06 17.75 -22.07
C PRO A 137 5.46 17.98 -20.69
N VAL A 138 6.31 18.34 -19.73
CA VAL A 138 5.87 19.08 -18.55
C VAL A 138 5.34 20.37 -19.13
N VAL A 139 4.09 20.31 -19.61
CA VAL A 139 3.28 21.48 -19.84
C VAL A 139 2.95 21.94 -18.42
N PRO A 140 3.49 23.07 -17.96
CA PRO A 140 3.08 23.60 -16.68
C PRO A 140 1.59 23.98 -16.78
N LEU A 141 0.77 23.29 -15.99
CA LEU A 141 -0.52 23.69 -15.43
C LEU A 141 -1.49 24.45 -16.35
N ALA A 142 -2.54 23.75 -16.79
CA ALA A 142 -3.86 24.37 -17.04
C ALA A 142 -5.00 23.60 -16.36
N VAL A 143 -4.86 22.29 -16.13
CA VAL A 143 -5.94 21.44 -15.57
C VAL A 143 -6.40 21.89 -14.17
N SER A 144 -5.48 22.34 -13.31
CA SER A 144 -5.86 22.86 -11.99
C SER A 144 -6.68 24.16 -12.08
N ASN A 145 -6.41 24.99 -13.09
CA ASN A 145 -7.15 26.23 -13.31
C ASN A 145 -8.55 25.93 -13.87
N GLU A 146 -8.68 24.99 -14.79
CA GLU A 146 -9.97 24.56 -15.35
C GLU A 146 -10.90 23.95 -14.30
N ILE A 147 -10.38 23.10 -13.40
CA ILE A 147 -11.16 22.54 -12.29
C ILE A 147 -11.57 23.64 -11.31
N GLN A 148 -10.68 24.59 -11.02
CA GLN A 148 -10.98 25.72 -10.15
C GLN A 148 -12.05 26.63 -10.76
N GLU A 149 -11.95 26.96 -12.05
CA GLU A 149 -12.95 27.74 -12.79
C GLU A 149 -14.32 27.04 -12.80
N LEU A 150 -14.35 25.71 -12.94
CA LEU A 150 -15.58 24.91 -12.86
C LEU A 150 -16.19 24.94 -11.46
N LEU A 151 -15.37 24.80 -10.41
CA LEU A 151 -15.82 24.89 -9.02
C LEU A 151 -16.34 26.29 -8.67
N ASP A 152 -15.68 27.33 -9.16
CA ASP A 152 -16.08 28.73 -8.95
C ASP A 152 -17.40 29.05 -9.68
N TRP A 153 -17.55 28.59 -10.92
CA TRP A 153 -18.82 28.66 -11.64
C TRP A 153 -19.94 27.88 -10.93
N ALA A 154 -19.63 26.68 -10.43
CA ALA A 154 -20.59 25.83 -9.74
C ALA A 154 -20.98 26.41 -8.37
N ALA A 155 -20.08 27.15 -7.70
CA ALA A 155 -20.35 27.87 -6.46
C ALA A 155 -21.25 29.10 -6.67
N ALA A 156 -21.11 29.78 -7.82
CA ALA A 156 -21.97 30.90 -8.21
C ALA A 156 -23.32 30.46 -8.83
N HIS A 157 -23.55 29.17 -8.96
CA HIS A 157 -24.71 28.64 -9.69
C HIS A 157 -26.04 28.87 -8.93
N PRO A 158 -27.14 29.22 -9.63
CA PRO A 158 -28.43 29.48 -8.99
C PRO A 158 -29.06 28.22 -8.36
N ALA A 159 -28.72 27.03 -8.87
CA ALA A 159 -29.21 25.77 -8.35
C ALA A 159 -28.45 25.35 -7.07
N ALA A 160 -29.18 25.14 -5.97
CA ALA A 160 -28.59 24.72 -4.70
C ALA A 160 -27.86 23.37 -4.77
N SER A 161 -28.37 22.41 -5.57
CA SER A 161 -27.76 21.10 -5.77
C SER A 161 -26.35 21.18 -6.40
N VAL A 162 -26.15 22.12 -7.33
CA VAL A 162 -24.85 22.34 -8.00
C VAL A 162 -23.84 22.92 -7.03
N ARG A 163 -24.24 23.90 -6.22
CA ARG A 163 -23.39 24.49 -5.17
C ARG A 163 -22.98 23.46 -4.11
N SER A 164 -23.92 22.63 -3.65
CA SER A 164 -23.63 21.57 -2.68
C SER A 164 -22.68 20.53 -3.24
N ARG A 165 -22.79 20.20 -4.53
CA ARG A 165 -21.85 19.29 -5.21
C ARG A 165 -20.45 19.91 -5.29
N ALA A 166 -20.33 21.17 -5.67
CA ALA A 166 -19.05 21.87 -5.70
C ALA A 166 -18.37 21.88 -4.31
N ALA A 167 -19.12 22.23 -3.27
CA ALA A 167 -18.61 22.24 -1.89
C ALA A 167 -18.09 20.85 -1.45
N ARG A 168 -18.80 19.78 -1.83
CA ARG A 168 -18.37 18.41 -1.53
C ARG A 168 -17.09 18.03 -2.26
N ILE A 169 -17.00 18.34 -3.56
CA ILE A 169 -15.79 18.07 -4.35
C ILE A 169 -14.60 18.85 -3.79
N THR A 170 -14.78 20.11 -3.38
CA THR A 170 -13.73 20.90 -2.73
C THR A 170 -13.28 20.26 -1.42
N ALA A 171 -14.22 19.79 -0.60
CA ALA A 171 -13.90 19.09 0.65
C ALA A 171 -13.10 17.80 0.38
N ASP A 172 -13.56 16.97 -0.56
CA ASP A 172 -12.88 15.72 -0.93
C ASP A 172 -11.46 16.00 -1.47
N LEU A 173 -11.28 17.05 -2.28
CA LEU A 173 -9.96 17.47 -2.78
C LEU A 173 -9.03 17.92 -1.65
N SER A 174 -9.56 18.65 -0.66
CA SER A 174 -8.78 19.04 0.52
C SER A 174 -8.35 17.83 1.35
N GLU A 175 -9.25 16.86 1.55
CA GLU A 175 -8.94 15.61 2.27
C GLU A 175 -7.87 14.78 1.55
N LEU A 176 -7.96 14.66 0.23
CA LEU A 176 -6.95 13.96 -0.57
C LEU A 176 -5.58 14.66 -0.49
N THR A 177 -5.57 15.99 -0.47
CA THR A 177 -4.33 16.77 -0.34
C THR A 177 -3.71 16.58 1.04
N ASP A 178 -4.51 16.67 2.10
CA ASP A 178 -4.06 16.44 3.48
C ASP A 178 -3.53 15.01 3.67
N ARG A 179 -4.18 14.02 3.05
CA ARG A 179 -3.75 12.63 3.08
C ARG A 179 -2.39 12.45 2.40
N ARG A 180 -2.22 13.01 1.21
CA ARG A 180 -0.94 12.96 0.47
C ARG A 180 0.19 13.60 1.28
N ASP A 181 -0.08 14.75 1.90
CA ASP A 181 0.92 15.49 2.66
C ASP A 181 1.29 14.75 3.96
N SER A 182 0.30 14.11 4.60
CA SER A 182 0.52 13.21 5.74
C SER A 182 1.39 12.00 5.36
N GLU A 183 1.14 11.37 4.22
CA GLU A 183 1.94 10.25 3.71
C GLU A 183 3.36 10.69 3.32
N ALA A 184 3.52 11.88 2.77
CA ALA A 184 4.84 12.46 2.51
C ALA A 184 5.62 12.71 3.82
N ALA A 185 4.97 13.29 4.82
CA ALA A 185 5.55 13.48 6.15
C ALA A 185 5.93 12.15 6.82
N GLN A 186 5.11 11.11 6.66
CA GLN A 186 5.42 9.77 7.14
C GLN A 186 6.65 9.19 6.45
N ARG A 187 6.74 9.25 5.11
CA ARG A 187 7.92 8.78 4.37
C ARG A 187 9.19 9.51 4.79
N GLU A 188 9.12 10.82 5.02
CA GLU A 188 10.26 11.57 5.54
C GLU A 188 10.66 11.15 6.96
N ALA A 189 9.69 10.90 7.84
CA ALA A 189 9.95 10.42 9.19
C ALA A 189 10.60 9.03 9.16
N GLU A 190 10.09 8.12 8.34
CA GLU A 190 10.65 6.79 8.12
C GLU A 190 12.07 6.86 7.56
N ALA A 191 12.32 7.74 6.58
CA ALA A 191 13.66 7.96 6.04
C ALA A 191 14.63 8.50 7.09
N LYS A 192 14.19 9.42 7.97
CA LYS A 192 14.99 9.91 9.11
C LYS A 192 15.30 8.79 10.10
N VAL A 193 14.32 7.93 10.40
CA VAL A 193 14.53 6.75 11.27
C VAL A 193 15.51 5.77 10.63
N ALA A 194 15.38 5.48 9.33
CA ALA A 194 16.29 4.61 8.61
C ALA A 194 17.72 5.14 8.64
N LYS A 195 17.91 6.44 8.41
CA LYS A 195 19.22 7.10 8.51
C LYS A 195 19.80 7.00 9.92
N ALA A 196 19.01 7.32 10.94
CA ALA A 196 19.46 7.21 12.34
C ALA A 196 19.84 5.78 12.72
N ARG A 197 19.10 4.78 12.22
CA ARG A 197 19.45 3.36 12.42
C ARG A 197 20.78 2.98 11.76
N ALA A 198 21.02 3.43 10.52
CA ALA A 198 22.29 3.19 9.84
C ALA A 198 23.47 3.85 10.58
N GLU A 199 23.29 5.07 11.10
CA GLU A 199 24.30 5.75 11.92
C GLU A 199 24.57 5.00 13.23
N LEU A 200 23.54 4.48 13.89
CA LEU A 200 23.69 3.66 15.09
C LEU A 200 24.42 2.34 14.81
N GLU A 201 24.10 1.68 13.71
CA GLU A 201 24.79 0.44 13.30
C GLU A 201 26.27 0.70 13.04
N LYS A 202 26.60 1.76 12.29
CA LYS A 202 27.98 2.18 12.06
C LYS A 202 28.71 2.48 13.37
N ALA A 203 28.09 3.20 14.30
CA ALA A 203 28.67 3.47 15.61
C ALA A 203 28.87 2.19 16.44
N GLN A 204 27.96 1.22 16.34
CA GLN A 204 28.13 -0.09 16.98
C GLN A 204 29.28 -0.88 16.38
N GLU A 205 29.46 -0.84 15.06
CA GLU A 205 30.60 -1.46 14.38
C GLU A 205 31.92 -0.83 14.80
N GLU A 206 32.01 0.50 14.84
CA GLU A 206 33.18 1.23 15.35
C GLU A 206 33.50 0.84 16.79
N LEU A 207 32.48 0.70 17.65
CA LEU A 207 32.64 0.24 19.03
C LEU A 207 33.08 -1.22 19.11
N ARG A 208 32.56 -2.11 18.25
CA ARG A 208 33.03 -3.51 18.16
C ARG A 208 34.49 -3.56 17.70
N ALA A 209 34.87 -2.76 16.71
CA ALA A 209 36.24 -2.66 16.21
C ALA A 209 37.20 -2.12 17.28
N ALA A 210 36.83 -1.05 17.99
CA ALA A 210 37.63 -0.50 19.09
C ALA A 210 37.80 -1.50 20.25
N LYS A 211 36.73 -2.24 20.60
CA LYS A 211 36.81 -3.32 21.61
C LYS A 211 37.67 -4.49 21.14
N ALA A 212 37.61 -4.86 19.87
CA ALA A 212 38.45 -5.91 19.29
C ALA A 212 39.93 -5.49 19.26
N GLY A 213 40.22 -4.26 18.82
CA GLY A 213 41.57 -3.69 18.81
C GLY A 213 42.17 -3.50 20.22
N THR A 214 41.33 -3.22 21.23
CA THR A 214 41.77 -3.16 22.63
C THR A 214 42.06 -4.57 23.20
N ARG A 215 41.33 -5.60 22.74
CA ARG A 215 41.46 -6.97 23.27
C ARG A 215 42.71 -7.70 22.74
N THR A 216 43.20 -7.36 21.55
CA THR A 216 44.41 -7.95 20.96
C THR A 216 45.72 -7.40 21.55
N THR A 217 45.69 -6.29 22.29
CA THR A 217 46.88 -5.73 22.97
C THR A 217 47.08 -6.20 24.42
N THR A 218 46.20 -7.07 24.96
CA THR A 218 46.29 -7.59 26.34
C THR A 218 46.39 -9.11 26.41
N ALA A 219 47.07 -9.74 25.44
CA ALA A 219 47.43 -11.16 25.48
C ALA A 219 48.96 -11.35 25.60
N ALA A 220 49.63 -10.51 26.38
CA ALA A 220 51.01 -10.74 26.82
C ALA A 220 51.34 -9.90 28.06
N ALA A 221 50.86 -10.30 29.24
CA ALA A 221 51.56 -10.11 30.52
C ALA A 221 50.72 -10.67 31.67
N THR A 222 51.20 -11.78 32.23
CA THR A 222 50.84 -12.33 33.52
C THR A 222 51.14 -11.32 34.64
N ALA A 223 50.11 -10.84 35.35
CA ALA A 223 50.21 -10.36 36.74
C ALA A 223 48.81 -10.16 37.36
N PRO A 224 48.62 -10.38 38.67
CA PRO A 224 47.32 -10.69 39.26
C PRO A 224 46.43 -9.45 39.44
N THR A 225 45.13 -9.74 39.48
CA THR A 225 44.02 -8.84 39.82
C THR A 225 44.27 -7.97 41.06
N PRO A 226 43.58 -6.82 41.12
CA PRO A 226 42.87 -6.51 42.34
C PRO A 226 41.35 -6.57 42.11
N ILE A 227 40.73 -7.22 43.07
CA ILE A 227 39.30 -7.42 43.23
C ILE A 227 38.63 -6.09 43.60
N ARG A 228 37.61 -5.74 42.80
CA ARG A 228 36.39 -4.96 43.09
C ARG A 228 36.46 -3.75 44.04
N SER A 229 36.01 -2.61 43.52
CA SER A 229 35.22 -1.61 44.23
C SER A 229 34.23 -1.07 43.19
N GLY A 230 32.91 -1.20 43.29
CA GLY A 230 32.08 -1.05 44.47
C GLY A 230 31.00 -0.06 44.04
N LEU A 231 29.75 -0.48 44.10
CA LEU A 231 28.52 0.29 43.96
C LEU A 231 28.70 1.79 44.34
N GLY A 232 28.97 2.65 43.37
CA GLY A 232 29.25 4.07 43.59
C GLY A 232 29.34 4.78 42.26
N SER A 233 28.41 5.72 42.04
CA SER A 233 28.31 6.69 40.93
C SER A 233 29.50 6.65 39.98
N GLY A 234 29.29 6.24 38.71
CA GLY A 234 30.32 6.09 37.65
C GLY A 234 30.99 7.40 37.22
N ARG A 235 31.35 8.24 38.18
CA ARG A 235 32.03 9.52 38.04
C ARG A 235 33.53 9.31 38.11
N THR A 236 34.25 10.06 37.28
CA THR A 236 35.70 9.98 37.21
C THR A 236 36.33 10.57 38.49
N ARG A 237 37.58 10.20 38.79
CA ARG A 237 38.33 10.75 39.93
C ARG A 237 38.45 12.28 39.85
N GLU A 238 38.52 12.81 38.64
CA GLU A 238 38.62 14.23 38.31
C GLU A 238 37.31 14.96 38.63
N GLU A 239 36.15 14.41 38.25
CA GLU A 239 34.83 14.95 38.59
C GLU A 239 34.62 14.99 40.12
N LEU A 240 35.00 13.93 40.83
CA LEU A 240 34.94 13.93 42.29
C LEU A 240 35.85 14.99 42.93
N ALA A 241 36.96 15.34 42.29
CA ALA A 241 37.84 16.43 42.74
C ALA A 241 37.21 17.80 42.50
N ALA A 242 36.57 18.01 41.35
CA ALA A 242 35.82 19.23 41.06
C ALA A 242 34.65 19.43 42.04
N ILE A 243 33.88 18.36 42.31
CA ILE A 243 32.79 18.36 43.29
C ILE A 243 33.33 18.68 44.69
N ARG A 244 34.49 18.14 45.08
CA ARG A 244 35.14 18.45 46.36
C ARG A 244 35.53 19.93 46.47
N THR A 245 36.09 20.51 45.42
CA THR A 245 36.44 21.94 45.39
C THR A 245 35.21 22.82 45.48
N TRP A 246 34.15 22.52 44.71
CA TRP A 246 32.88 23.21 44.78
C TRP A 246 32.23 23.08 46.17
N ALA A 247 32.24 21.88 46.73
CA ALA A 247 31.64 21.61 48.03
C ALA A 247 32.32 22.42 49.14
N ARG A 248 33.66 22.48 49.16
CA ARG A 248 34.41 23.31 50.13
C ARG A 248 34.11 24.80 49.95
N ALA A 249 34.00 25.28 48.71
CA ALA A 249 33.62 26.67 48.42
C ALA A 249 32.19 27.02 48.90
N ASN A 250 31.28 26.05 48.89
CA ASN A 250 29.90 26.20 49.35
C ASN A 250 29.70 25.84 50.84
N GLY A 251 30.80 25.65 51.60
CA GLY A 251 30.74 25.37 53.04
C GLY A 251 30.33 23.94 53.41
N HIS A 252 30.29 23.01 52.45
CA HIS A 252 30.02 21.60 52.71
C HIS A 252 31.28 20.88 53.21
N GLN A 253 31.16 20.15 54.33
CA GLN A 253 32.26 19.38 54.89
C GLN A 253 32.45 18.07 54.12
N VAL A 254 33.54 17.97 53.36
CA VAL A 254 33.94 16.78 52.58
C VAL A 254 35.33 16.33 53.00
N ALA A 255 35.54 15.02 53.13
CA ALA A 255 36.84 14.44 53.41
C ALA A 255 37.80 14.63 52.23
N ASP A 256 39.10 14.79 52.52
CA ASP A 256 40.13 15.04 51.50
C ASP A 256 40.35 13.84 50.57
N ALA A 257 40.06 12.63 51.04
CA ALA A 257 40.07 11.40 50.27
C ALA A 257 38.86 10.52 50.62
N GLY A 258 38.32 9.82 49.62
CA GLY A 258 37.25 8.84 49.78
C GLY A 258 35.92 9.24 49.15
N MET A 259 34.86 8.58 49.60
CA MET A 259 33.51 8.74 49.05
C MET A 259 32.91 10.10 49.43
N VAL A 260 32.47 10.85 48.43
CA VAL A 260 31.72 12.10 48.63
C VAL A 260 30.30 11.75 49.09
N ARG A 261 29.79 12.42 50.13
CA ARG A 261 28.42 12.20 50.64
C ARG A 261 27.41 12.45 49.52
N LYS A 262 26.40 11.58 49.40
CA LYS A 262 25.35 11.67 48.37
C LYS A 262 24.66 13.04 48.32
N ALA A 263 24.42 13.66 49.48
CA ALA A 263 23.82 15.00 49.57
C ALA A 263 24.65 16.09 48.87
N VAL A 264 25.98 15.98 48.88
CA VAL A 264 26.88 16.95 48.21
C VAL A 264 26.88 16.72 46.71
N LEU A 265 26.78 15.47 46.27
CA LEU A 265 26.66 15.12 44.85
C LEU A 265 25.35 15.66 44.26
N GLU A 266 24.24 15.50 44.99
CA GLU A 266 22.93 16.01 44.58
C GLU A 266 22.89 17.54 44.55
N ALA A 267 23.48 18.22 45.54
CA ALA A 267 23.58 19.68 45.55
C ALA A 267 24.45 20.20 44.38
N TYR A 268 25.54 19.51 44.06
CA TYR A 268 26.37 19.83 42.90
C TYR A 268 25.59 19.65 41.59
N ASP A 269 24.86 18.54 41.45
CA ASP A 269 24.05 18.26 40.27
C ASP A 269 22.92 19.29 40.11
N ALA A 270 22.26 19.70 41.20
CA ALA A 270 21.23 20.74 41.18
C ALA A 270 21.80 22.12 40.79
N ALA A 271 23.02 22.44 41.21
CA ALA A 271 23.68 23.70 40.86
C ALA A 271 24.21 23.73 39.41
N HIS A 272 24.49 22.57 38.82
CA HIS A 272 25.05 22.44 37.47
C HIS A 272 24.07 21.89 36.42
N GLN A 273 22.88 21.46 36.81
CA GLN A 273 21.74 21.35 35.90
C GLN A 273 21.31 22.76 35.52
N ALA A 274 21.79 23.22 34.37
CA ALA A 274 21.31 24.46 33.77
C ALA A 274 19.77 24.42 33.69
N PRO A 275 19.06 25.52 34.00
CA PRO A 275 17.64 25.57 33.79
C PRO A 275 17.40 25.41 32.29
N VAL A 276 16.86 24.25 31.90
CA VAL A 276 16.27 24.07 30.57
C VAL A 276 15.20 25.16 30.49
N ARG A 277 15.50 26.23 29.74
CA ARG A 277 14.55 27.27 29.43
C ARG A 277 13.34 26.59 28.79
N LYS A 278 12.23 26.56 29.51
CA LYS A 278 10.89 26.46 28.94
C LYS A 278 10.69 27.71 28.08
N ALA A 279 11.16 27.68 26.84
CA ALA A 279 10.51 28.37 25.74
C ALA A 279 9.41 27.39 25.29
N GLY A 280 8.12 27.72 25.30
CA GLY A 280 7.50 28.97 24.89
C GLY A 280 6.41 28.52 23.94
#